data_AF-A0A4S5BVM9-F1
#
_entry.id   AF-A0A4S5BVM9-F1
#
_cell.length_a   1.000
_cell.length_b   1.000
_cell.length_c   1.000
_cell.angle_alpha   90.00
_cell.angle_beta   90.00
_cell.angle_gamma   90.00
#
_symmetry.space_group_name_H-M   'P 1'
#
loop_
_entity.id
_entity.type
_entity.pdbx_description
1 polymer ?
#
loop_
_entity_poly.entity_id
_entity_poly.type
_entity_poly.pdbx_seq_one_letter_code
_entity_poly.pdbx_strand_id
1 'polypeptide(L)'
;MQALLRIFHRALPNLSTLRVRYALRLLLLVLCLPLSSAWAFISSPPGSSFDLAGGTVDMMGTDLVVEGVLVLGPGGRITGIRNLIIAPGGQLDISGGDIELSQQYTNQGEVINDGGGHITRVDGGPGNPIVGPPGPIVITPPAATSVTPVPGLAGGPLLALSFILGLWACLRQRSTRNGQPAQTV
;
A
#
# COMPACT_ATOMS: atom_id res chain seq x y z
N MET A 1 -36.11 43.66 -54.22
CA MET A 1 -34.67 43.33 -53.98
C MET A 1 -34.08 43.91 -52.68
N GLN A 2 -34.79 44.69 -51.85
CA GLN A 2 -34.25 45.23 -50.59
C GLN A 2 -34.51 44.37 -49.32
N ALA A 3 -35.41 43.38 -49.39
CA ALA A 3 -35.71 42.51 -48.24
C ALA A 3 -34.66 41.41 -47.99
N LEU A 4 -33.94 40.98 -49.04
CA LEU A 4 -32.98 39.87 -48.93
C LEU A 4 -31.66 40.30 -48.25
N LEU A 5 -31.33 41.60 -48.23
CA LEU A 5 -30.08 42.10 -47.65
C LEU A 5 -30.14 42.28 -46.12
N ARG A 6 -31.34 42.34 -45.51
CA ARG A 6 -31.49 42.54 -44.06
C ARG A 6 -31.33 41.24 -43.25
N ILE A 7 -31.44 40.08 -43.89
CA ILE A 7 -31.33 38.78 -43.21
C ILE A 7 -29.86 38.39 -42.99
N PHE A 8 -28.94 38.85 -43.86
CA PHE A 8 -27.51 38.51 -43.73
C PHE A 8 -26.78 39.25 -42.60
N HIS A 9 -27.35 40.32 -42.04
CA HIS A 9 -26.68 41.09 -40.98
C HIS A 9 -26.95 40.58 -39.55
N ARG A 10 -27.87 39.63 -39.35
CA ARG A 10 -28.26 39.14 -38.01
C ARG A 10 -27.61 37.83 -37.57
N ALA A 11 -26.76 37.22 -38.39
CA ALA A 11 -26.29 35.85 -38.15
C ALA A 11 -24.76 35.69 -38.14
N LEU A 12 -24.01 36.72 -37.75
CA LEU A 12 -22.59 36.55 -37.43
C LEU A 12 -22.42 36.54 -35.90
N PRO A 13 -22.48 35.36 -35.25
CA PRO A 13 -22.14 35.26 -33.84
C PRO A 13 -20.70 35.78 -33.64
N ASN A 14 -20.53 36.59 -32.59
CA ASN A 14 -19.26 37.21 -32.19
C ASN A 14 -18.10 36.20 -32.25
N LEU A 15 -17.28 36.28 -33.29
CA LEU A 15 -16.09 35.45 -33.54
C LEU A 15 -15.11 35.47 -32.35
N SER A 16 -15.17 36.52 -31.51
CA SER A 16 -14.43 36.64 -30.25
C SER A 16 -14.80 35.58 -29.21
N THR A 17 -16.08 35.21 -29.11
CA THR A 17 -16.55 34.24 -28.11
C THR A 17 -16.23 32.79 -28.47
N LEU A 18 -16.13 32.48 -29.77
CA LEU A 18 -15.77 31.15 -30.26
C LEU A 18 -14.29 30.84 -30.00
N ARG A 19 -13.40 31.82 -30.22
CA ARG A 19 -11.95 31.66 -30.00
C ARG A 19 -11.62 31.41 -28.53
N VAL A 20 -12.31 32.07 -27.60
CA VAL A 20 -12.10 31.90 -26.15
C VAL A 20 -12.52 30.50 -25.67
N ARG A 21 -13.63 29.96 -26.18
CA ARG A 21 -14.11 28.62 -25.80
C ARG A 21 -13.19 27.50 -26.29
N TYR A 22 -12.65 27.63 -27.51
CA TYR A 22 -11.69 26.67 -28.05
C TYR A 22 -10.33 26.77 -27.35
N ALA A 23 -9.83 27.98 -27.11
CA ALA A 23 -8.58 28.19 -26.39
C ALA A 23 -8.63 27.61 -24.96
N LEU A 24 -9.74 27.79 -24.24
CA LEU A 24 -9.92 27.23 -22.90
C LEU A 24 -9.97 25.69 -22.90
N ARG A 25 -10.64 25.08 -23.89
CA ARG A 25 -10.67 23.61 -24.03
C ARG A 25 -9.32 23.02 -24.40
N LEU A 26 -8.56 23.67 -25.29
CA LEU A 26 -7.20 23.28 -25.64
C LEU A 26 -6.26 23.44 -24.44
N LEU A 27 -6.40 24.53 -23.68
CA LEU A 27 -5.64 24.75 -22.44
C LEU A 27 -5.93 23.67 -21.41
N LEU A 28 -7.19 23.30 -21.19
CA LEU A 28 -7.58 22.21 -20.27
C LEU A 28 -7.06 20.84 -20.74
N LEU A 29 -7.10 20.56 -22.05
CA LEU A 29 -6.57 19.32 -22.62
C LEU A 29 -5.04 19.24 -22.41
N VAL A 30 -4.32 20.33 -22.67
CA VAL A 30 -2.86 20.40 -22.49
C VAL A 30 -2.47 20.33 -21.01
N LEU A 31 -3.27 20.93 -20.13
CA LEU A 31 -3.04 20.89 -18.68
C LEU A 31 -3.24 19.49 -18.07
N CYS A 32 -4.05 18.63 -18.70
CA CYS A 32 -4.23 17.24 -18.26
C CYS A 32 -3.16 16.26 -18.76
N LEU A 33 -2.33 16.61 -19.74
CA LEU A 33 -1.34 15.69 -20.33
C LEU A 33 -0.19 15.24 -19.39
N PRO A 34 0.26 15.97 -18.36
CA PRO A 34 1.41 15.53 -17.55
C PRO A 34 1.06 14.68 -16.32
N LEU A 35 -0.20 14.27 -16.10
CA LEU A 35 -0.61 13.58 -14.86
C LEU A 35 -0.51 12.04 -14.90
N SER A 36 -0.11 11.44 -16.03
CA SER A 36 -0.08 9.98 -16.19
C SER A 36 1.17 9.32 -15.58
N SER A 37 1.55 9.71 -14.36
CA SER A 37 2.36 8.83 -13.53
C SER A 37 1.40 7.82 -12.90
N ALA A 38 1.13 6.70 -13.58
CA ALA A 38 0.40 5.60 -12.97
C ALA A 38 1.35 4.89 -11.99
N TRP A 39 1.29 5.26 -10.71
CA TRP A 39 2.04 4.58 -9.66
C TRP A 39 1.25 3.31 -9.32
N ALA A 40 1.58 2.20 -9.96
CA ALA A 40 1.03 0.90 -9.61
C ALA A 40 1.78 0.37 -8.39
N PHE A 41 1.21 0.59 -7.19
CA PHE A 41 1.68 0.01 -5.95
C PHE A 41 0.78 -1.17 -5.59
N ILE A 42 1.35 -2.37 -5.55
CA ILE A 42 0.65 -3.54 -5.00
C ILE A 42 1.08 -3.67 -3.55
N SER A 43 0.14 -3.39 -2.65
CA SER A 43 0.21 -3.76 -1.24
C SER A 43 -0.92 -4.73 -0.95
N SER A 44 -0.56 -5.87 -0.39
CA SER A 44 -1.46 -6.85 0.20
C SER A 44 -1.50 -6.52 1.69
N PRO A 45 -2.58 -5.92 2.24
CA PRO A 45 -2.66 -5.62 3.67
C PRO A 45 -2.60 -6.89 4.53
N PRO A 46 -2.24 -6.77 5.82
CA PRO A 46 -2.26 -7.90 6.74
C PRO A 46 -3.62 -8.61 6.73
N GLY A 47 -3.59 -9.94 6.60
CA GLY A 47 -4.79 -10.78 6.53
C GLY A 47 -5.44 -10.90 5.15
N SER A 48 -4.89 -10.25 4.12
CA SER A 48 -5.31 -10.48 2.72
C SER A 48 -4.42 -11.51 2.03
N SER A 49 -4.94 -12.14 0.98
CA SER A 49 -4.20 -13.06 0.11
C SER A 49 -4.33 -12.65 -1.36
N PHE A 50 -3.21 -12.72 -2.08
CA PHE A 50 -3.15 -12.51 -3.52
C PHE A 50 -2.46 -13.71 -4.16
N ASP A 51 -3.11 -14.33 -5.14
CA ASP A 51 -2.59 -15.50 -5.85
C ASP A 51 -2.57 -15.19 -7.35
N LEU A 52 -1.40 -15.36 -7.98
CA LEU A 52 -1.27 -15.17 -9.42
C LEU A 52 -1.77 -16.37 -10.24
N ALA A 53 -1.96 -17.54 -9.62
CA ALA A 53 -2.46 -18.76 -10.27
C ALA A 53 -1.74 -19.12 -11.59
N GLY A 54 -0.43 -18.83 -11.68
CA GLY A 54 0.37 -19.03 -12.89
C GLY A 54 0.40 -17.85 -13.87
N GLY A 55 -0.22 -16.73 -13.53
CA GLY A 55 -0.23 -15.50 -14.33
C GLY A 55 1.09 -14.73 -14.31
N THR A 56 1.20 -13.74 -15.20
CA THR A 56 2.34 -12.83 -15.26
C THR A 56 1.92 -11.40 -14.93
N VAL A 57 2.70 -10.72 -14.10
CA VAL A 57 2.50 -9.30 -13.77
C VAL A 57 3.80 -8.55 -14.03
N ASP A 58 3.72 -7.45 -14.78
CA ASP A 58 4.83 -6.51 -14.96
C ASP A 58 4.59 -5.26 -14.13
N MET A 59 5.54 -4.95 -13.24
CA MET A 59 5.49 -3.83 -12.31
C MET A 59 6.12 -2.56 -12.90
N MET A 60 6.72 -2.60 -14.10
CA MET A 60 7.19 -1.41 -14.83
C MET A 60 8.09 -0.45 -14.01
N GLY A 61 8.90 -1.01 -13.11
CA GLY A 61 9.80 -0.28 -12.22
C GLY A 61 9.18 0.20 -10.91
N THR A 62 8.06 -0.39 -10.47
CA THR A 62 7.46 -0.09 -9.16
C THR A 62 7.90 -1.07 -8.06
N ASP A 63 7.64 -0.70 -6.82
CA ASP A 63 7.98 -1.50 -5.65
C ASP A 63 6.86 -2.50 -5.33
N LEU A 64 7.24 -3.72 -4.95
CA LEU A 64 6.34 -4.75 -4.45
C LEU A 64 6.52 -4.89 -2.94
N VAL A 65 5.43 -4.65 -2.19
CA VAL A 65 5.42 -4.76 -0.72
C VAL A 65 4.41 -5.83 -0.31
N VAL A 66 4.90 -6.86 0.37
CA VAL A 66 4.11 -8.00 0.85
C VAL A 66 3.90 -7.86 2.36
N GLU A 67 2.69 -7.47 2.78
CA GLU A 67 2.30 -7.39 4.21
C GLU A 67 1.29 -8.49 4.61
N GLY A 68 0.54 -9.04 3.66
CA GLY A 68 -0.30 -10.23 3.79
C GLY A 68 0.35 -11.44 3.13
N VAL A 69 -0.46 -12.27 2.47
CA VAL A 69 0.02 -13.46 1.75
C VAL A 69 0.07 -13.17 0.25
N LEU A 70 1.22 -13.44 -0.38
CA LEU A 70 1.40 -13.42 -1.83
C LEU A 70 1.85 -14.82 -2.29
N VAL A 71 1.05 -15.46 -3.14
CA VAL A 71 1.33 -16.79 -3.70
C VAL A 71 1.62 -16.66 -5.19
N LEU A 72 2.81 -17.12 -5.59
CA LEU A 72 3.15 -17.37 -6.98
C LEU A 72 2.93 -18.85 -7.26
N GLY A 73 1.71 -19.17 -7.69
CA GLY A 73 1.37 -20.51 -8.16
C GLY A 73 2.26 -20.97 -9.34
N PRO A 74 2.22 -22.26 -9.71
CA PRO A 74 3.05 -22.83 -10.78
C PRO A 74 3.02 -22.03 -12.08
N GLY A 75 4.19 -21.60 -12.55
CA GLY A 75 4.35 -20.76 -13.75
C GLY A 75 4.10 -19.26 -13.51
N GLY A 76 3.83 -18.85 -12.28
CA GLY A 76 3.60 -17.45 -11.91
C GLY A 76 4.87 -16.64 -12.05
N ARG A 77 4.76 -15.43 -12.61
CA ARG A 77 5.93 -14.57 -12.82
C ARG A 77 5.64 -13.11 -12.51
N ILE A 78 6.50 -12.48 -11.73
CA ILE A 78 6.44 -11.03 -11.50
C ILE A 78 7.74 -10.40 -12.02
N THR A 79 7.63 -9.46 -12.95
CA THR A 79 8.77 -8.80 -13.58
C THR A 79 8.75 -7.30 -13.37
N GLY A 80 9.85 -6.64 -13.71
CA GLY A 80 9.94 -5.18 -13.67
C GLY A 80 9.84 -4.62 -12.26
N ILE A 81 10.14 -5.41 -11.23
CA ILE A 81 10.13 -4.90 -9.85
C ILE A 81 11.35 -4.00 -9.65
N ARG A 82 11.15 -2.85 -9.01
CA ARG A 82 12.27 -2.02 -8.54
C ARG A 82 12.81 -2.56 -7.23
N ASN A 83 12.00 -2.51 -6.17
CA ASN A 83 12.33 -3.12 -4.87
C ASN A 83 11.29 -4.16 -4.46
N LEU A 84 11.76 -5.27 -3.89
CA LEU A 84 10.92 -6.28 -3.23
C LEU A 84 11.10 -6.18 -1.72
N ILE A 85 10.01 -5.92 -1.01
CA ILE A 85 10.00 -5.83 0.45
C ILE A 85 8.96 -6.81 0.99
N ILE A 86 9.40 -7.72 1.85
CA ILE A 86 8.53 -8.59 2.62
C ILE A 86 8.48 -8.01 4.03
N ALA A 87 7.33 -7.43 4.38
CA ALA A 87 7.13 -6.75 5.65
C ALA A 87 6.97 -7.75 6.81
N PRO A 88 7.11 -7.30 8.07
CA PRO A 88 6.85 -8.15 9.23
C PRO A 88 5.41 -8.71 9.20
N GLY A 89 5.27 -10.03 9.35
CA GLY A 89 3.99 -10.72 9.25
C GLY A 89 3.51 -11.00 7.83
N GLY A 90 4.21 -10.49 6.82
CA GLY A 90 3.99 -10.83 5.41
C GLY A 90 4.57 -12.20 5.08
N GLN A 91 3.91 -12.90 4.14
CA GLN A 91 4.30 -14.22 3.67
C GLN A 91 4.35 -14.21 2.14
N LEU A 92 5.49 -14.59 1.59
CA LEU A 92 5.70 -14.77 0.16
C LEU A 92 5.93 -16.25 -0.13
N ASP A 93 5.01 -16.89 -0.85
CA ASP A 93 5.19 -18.24 -1.38
C ASP A 93 5.60 -18.14 -2.85
N ILE A 94 6.86 -18.46 -3.13
CA ILE A 94 7.40 -18.51 -4.51
C ILE A 94 7.55 -19.93 -5.03
N SER A 95 7.03 -20.94 -4.34
CA SER A 95 7.34 -22.34 -4.64
C SER A 95 7.08 -22.75 -6.10
N GLY A 96 6.16 -22.07 -6.80
CA GLY A 96 5.85 -22.36 -8.20
C GLY A 96 6.32 -21.32 -9.23
N GLY A 97 7.02 -20.25 -8.83
CA GLY A 97 7.19 -19.09 -9.70
C GLY A 97 8.49 -18.31 -9.56
N ASP A 98 8.62 -17.30 -10.42
CA ASP A 98 9.82 -16.49 -10.58
C ASP A 98 9.55 -15.01 -10.34
N ILE A 99 10.50 -14.35 -9.69
CA ILE A 99 10.49 -12.91 -9.47
C ILE A 99 11.75 -12.28 -10.08
N GLU A 100 11.55 -11.22 -10.87
CA GLU A 100 12.61 -10.40 -11.46
C GLU A 100 12.54 -8.98 -10.90
N LEU A 101 13.63 -8.58 -10.21
CA LEU A 101 13.77 -7.23 -9.66
C LEU A 101 15.08 -6.57 -10.09
N SER A 102 15.15 -5.25 -10.03
CA SER A 102 16.35 -4.52 -10.46
C SER A 102 17.18 -4.01 -9.29
N GLN A 103 16.58 -3.70 -8.14
CA GLN A 103 17.30 -3.06 -7.04
C GLN A 103 17.32 -3.95 -5.78
N GLN A 104 16.64 -3.53 -4.71
CA GLN A 104 16.80 -4.15 -3.39
C GLN A 104 15.80 -5.27 -3.15
N TYR A 105 16.26 -6.29 -2.44
CA TYR A 105 15.43 -7.33 -1.83
C TYR A 105 15.62 -7.24 -0.32
N THR A 106 14.52 -7.07 0.42
CA THR A 106 14.50 -7.03 1.88
C THR A 106 13.48 -8.01 2.41
N ASN A 107 13.90 -8.89 3.30
CA ASN A 107 13.04 -9.88 3.93
C ASN A 107 12.96 -9.66 5.44
N GLN A 108 11.79 -9.27 5.93
CA GLN A 108 11.44 -9.16 7.35
C GLN A 108 10.27 -10.08 7.74
N GLY A 109 9.77 -10.87 6.79
CA GLY A 109 8.65 -11.79 6.95
C GLY A 109 9.04 -13.22 6.61
N GLU A 110 8.09 -14.00 6.13
CA GLU A 110 8.30 -15.41 5.76
C GLU A 110 8.40 -15.57 4.24
N VAL A 111 9.36 -16.39 3.79
CA VAL A 111 9.46 -16.82 2.40
C VAL A 111 9.40 -18.32 2.35
N ILE A 112 8.42 -18.85 1.62
CA ILE A 112 8.27 -20.27 1.33
C ILE A 112 8.78 -20.52 -0.08
N ASN A 113 9.67 -21.50 -0.22
CA ASN A 113 10.24 -21.87 -1.50
C ASN A 113 10.55 -23.38 -1.55
N ASP A 114 9.50 -24.18 -1.44
CA ASP A 114 9.62 -25.65 -1.42
C ASP A 114 9.65 -26.26 -2.82
N GLY A 115 9.18 -25.52 -3.83
CA GLY A 115 9.08 -25.99 -5.22
C GLY A 115 10.15 -25.44 -6.17
N GLY A 116 11.12 -24.68 -5.67
CA GLY A 116 12.30 -24.26 -6.44
C GLY A 116 12.13 -22.97 -7.23
N GLY A 117 11.23 -22.08 -6.82
CA GLY A 117 11.14 -20.73 -7.38
C GLY A 117 12.38 -19.89 -7.13
N HIS A 118 12.52 -18.81 -7.91
CA HIS A 118 13.71 -17.98 -7.89
C HIS A 118 13.39 -16.49 -7.81
N ILE A 119 14.24 -15.77 -7.07
CA ILE A 119 14.31 -14.32 -7.13
C ILE A 119 15.59 -13.98 -7.86
N THR A 120 15.50 -13.23 -8.95
CA THR A 120 16.65 -12.88 -9.79
C THR A 120 16.75 -11.36 -9.94
N ARG A 121 17.99 -10.89 -9.95
CA ARG A 121 18.30 -9.49 -10.24
C ARG A 121 18.60 -9.31 -11.72
N VAL A 122 17.84 -8.45 -12.38
CA VAL A 122 17.95 -8.14 -13.82
C VAL A 122 17.90 -6.64 -14.07
N ASP A 123 18.44 -6.18 -15.19
CA ASP A 123 18.32 -4.79 -15.61
C ASP A 123 16.90 -4.50 -16.13
N GLY A 124 16.20 -3.59 -15.46
CA GLY A 124 14.85 -3.15 -15.83
C GLY A 124 14.84 -2.02 -16.86
N GLY A 125 16.01 -1.58 -17.33
CA GLY A 125 16.15 -0.55 -18.36
C GLY A 125 16.23 0.88 -17.80
N PRO A 126 16.13 1.91 -18.66
CA PRO A 126 16.45 3.30 -18.30
C PRO A 126 15.65 3.88 -17.12
N GLY A 127 14.42 3.41 -16.91
CA GLY A 127 13.55 3.84 -15.81
C GLY A 127 13.71 3.04 -14.51
N ASN A 128 14.37 1.88 -14.57
CA ASN A 128 14.58 0.98 -13.44
C ASN A 128 15.96 0.29 -13.55
N PRO A 129 17.06 1.05 -13.39
CA PRO A 129 18.39 0.51 -13.57
C PRO A 129 18.71 -0.52 -12.48
N ILE A 130 19.48 -1.54 -12.86
CA ILE A 130 19.99 -2.53 -11.91
C ILE A 130 20.92 -1.90 -10.86
N VAL A 131 20.75 -2.30 -9.60
CA VAL A 131 21.64 -1.94 -8.49
C VAL A 131 22.24 -3.20 -7.88
N GLY A 132 23.54 -3.40 -8.12
CA GLY A 132 24.29 -4.58 -7.67
C GLY A 132 24.52 -5.62 -8.77
N PRO A 133 25.16 -6.75 -8.45
CA PRO A 133 25.42 -7.80 -9.43
C PRO A 133 24.12 -8.44 -9.96
N PRO A 134 24.00 -8.66 -11.28
CA PRO A 134 22.89 -9.42 -11.83
C PRO A 134 22.99 -10.91 -11.46
N GLY A 135 21.84 -11.58 -11.45
CA GLY A 135 21.74 -13.01 -11.20
C GLY A 135 20.88 -13.38 -9.98
N PRO A 136 20.85 -14.67 -9.61
CA PRO A 136 20.03 -15.17 -8.52
C PRO A 136 20.34 -14.48 -7.18
N ILE A 137 19.29 -14.12 -6.46
CA ILE A 137 19.36 -13.60 -5.09
C ILE A 137 19.21 -14.78 -4.15
N VAL A 138 20.16 -14.93 -3.22
CA VAL A 138 20.07 -15.95 -2.17
C VAL A 138 18.92 -15.58 -1.24
N ILE A 139 17.87 -16.40 -1.24
CA ILE A 139 16.75 -16.27 -0.33
C ILE A 139 17.24 -16.71 1.04
N THR A 140 17.67 -15.74 1.83
CA THR A 140 18.04 -16.00 3.21
C THR A 140 16.75 -15.99 4.03
N PRO A 141 16.51 -17.01 4.87
CA PRO A 141 15.45 -16.96 5.86
C PRO A 141 15.57 -15.66 6.67
N PRO A 142 14.46 -15.07 7.14
CA PRO A 142 14.55 -13.92 8.04
C PRO A 142 15.51 -14.27 9.17
N ALA A 143 16.45 -13.36 9.46
CA ALA A 143 17.33 -13.53 10.60
C ALA A 143 16.45 -13.81 11.81
N ALA A 144 16.64 -14.97 12.45
CA ALA A 144 15.83 -15.35 13.59
C ALA A 144 15.88 -14.19 14.58
N THR A 145 14.78 -13.44 14.69
CA THR A 145 14.67 -12.43 15.71
C THR A 145 14.68 -13.24 16.99
N SER A 146 15.80 -13.23 17.70
CA SER A 146 15.81 -13.62 19.09
C SER A 146 14.88 -12.62 19.77
N VAL A 147 13.60 -12.99 19.84
CA VAL A 147 12.67 -12.40 20.78
C VAL A 147 13.29 -12.76 22.12
N THR A 148 14.18 -11.91 22.60
CA THR A 148 14.45 -11.84 24.02
C THR A 148 13.07 -11.60 24.60
N PRO A 149 12.50 -12.57 25.35
CA PRO A 149 11.20 -12.36 25.92
C PRO A 149 11.32 -11.06 26.70
N VAL A 150 10.58 -10.02 26.28
CA VAL A 150 10.40 -8.83 27.10
C VAL A 150 10.02 -9.40 28.45
N PRO A 151 10.79 -9.15 29.53
CA PRO A 151 10.48 -9.69 30.83
C PRO A 151 9.03 -9.35 31.09
N GLY A 152 8.17 -10.36 30.98
CA GLY A 152 6.75 -10.15 31.09
C GLY A 152 6.54 -9.45 32.41
N LEU A 153 5.68 -8.44 32.45
CA LEU A 153 5.09 -8.00 33.70
C LEU A 153 4.37 -9.22 34.27
N ALA A 154 5.11 -10.10 34.93
CA ALA A 154 4.65 -11.39 35.39
C ALA A 154 3.63 -11.13 36.49
N GLY A 155 2.33 -11.22 36.17
CA GLY A 155 1.17 -11.31 37.08
C GLY A 155 1.01 -10.26 38.18
N GLY A 156 2.00 -10.12 39.06
CA GLY A 156 2.05 -9.22 40.21
C GLY A 156 1.71 -7.76 39.92
N PRO A 157 2.33 -7.08 38.95
CA PRO A 157 2.03 -5.67 38.71
C PRO A 157 0.64 -5.45 38.10
N LEU A 158 0.09 -6.40 37.32
CA LEU A 158 -1.28 -6.33 36.81
C LEU A 158 -2.31 -6.55 37.92
N LEU A 159 -2.04 -7.48 38.85
CA LEU A 159 -2.87 -7.67 40.05
C LEU A 159 -2.82 -6.45 40.97
N ALA A 160 -1.64 -5.84 41.17
CA ALA A 160 -1.54 -4.62 41.96
C ALA A 160 -2.36 -3.47 41.35
N LEU A 161 -2.33 -3.32 40.01
CA LEU A 161 -3.10 -2.29 39.32
C LEU A 161 -4.62 -2.51 39.46
N SER A 162 -5.09 -3.76 39.41
CA SER A 162 -6.52 -4.07 39.58
C SER A 162 -7.02 -3.82 41.01
N PHE A 163 -6.20 -4.10 42.03
CA PHE A 163 -6.51 -3.76 43.42
C PHE A 163 -6.57 -2.25 43.65
N ILE A 164 -5.62 -1.48 43.08
CA ILE A 164 -5.60 -0.02 43.19
C ILE A 164 -6.85 0.59 42.55
N LEU A 165 -7.20 0.15 41.34
CA LEU A 165 -8.40 0.62 40.64
C LEU A 165 -9.69 0.24 41.38
N GLY A 166 -9.76 -0.98 41.94
CA GLY A 166 -10.90 -1.43 42.75
C GLY A 166 -11.08 -0.62 44.04
N LEU A 167 -10.00 -0.36 44.77
CA LEU A 167 -10.00 0.49 45.96
C LEU A 167 -10.47 1.92 45.62
N TRP A 168 -9.97 2.47 44.51
CA TRP A 168 -10.34 3.82 44.08
C TRP A 168 -11.83 3.93 43.72
N ALA A 169 -12.37 2.94 43.00
CA ALA A 169 -13.80 2.87 42.69
C ALA A 169 -14.67 2.77 43.96
N CYS A 170 -14.24 1.97 44.94
CA CYS A 170 -14.95 1.77 46.20
C CYS A 170 -14.97 3.05 47.07
N LEU A 171 -13.83 3.75 47.13
CA LEU A 171 -13.73 5.05 47.82
C LEU A 171 -14.63 6.11 47.17
N ARG A 172 -14.73 6.12 45.84
CA ARG A 172 -15.58 7.07 45.11
C ARG A 172 -17.07 6.85 45.38
N GLN A 173 -17.53 5.60 45.46
CA GLN A 173 -18.93 5.27 45.78
C GLN A 173 -19.31 5.66 47.22
N ARG A 174 -18.36 5.59 48.16
CA ARG A 174 -18.61 5.99 49.55
C ARG A 174 -18.81 7.50 49.69
N SER A 175 -18.10 8.29 48.88
CA SER A 175 -18.25 9.75 48.85
C SER A 175 -19.64 10.20 48.39
N THR A 176 -20.27 9.49 47.45
CA THR A 176 -21.60 9.86 46.93
C THR A 176 -22.73 9.55 47.92
N ARG A 177 -22.54 8.59 48.82
CA ARG A 177 -23.59 8.16 49.77
C ARG A 177 -23.76 9.09 50.97
N ASN A 178 -22.70 9.80 51.34
CA ASN A 178 -22.74 10.76 52.46
C ASN A 178 -23.33 12.13 52.09
N GLY A 179 -23.68 12.34 50.82
CA GLY A 179 -24.21 13.62 50.32
C GLY A 179 -25.74 13.72 50.28
N GLN A 180 -26.51 12.70 50.69
CA GLN A 180 -27.97 12.83 50.72
C GLN A 180 -28.43 13.59 51.97
N PRO A 181 -28.99 14.81 51.83
CA PRO A 181 -29.56 15.53 52.95
C PRO A 181 -30.75 14.76 53.52
N ALA A 182 -30.80 14.63 54.85
CA ALA A 182 -31.90 13.98 55.55
C ALA A 182 -33.23 14.65 55.17
N GLN A 183 -34.14 13.88 54.56
CA GLN A 183 -35.51 14.34 54.34
C GLN A 183 -36.18 14.48 55.71
N THR A 184 -36.43 15.73 56.10
CA THR A 184 -37.20 16.10 57.27
C THR A 184 -38.68 16.00 56.90
N VAL A 185 -39.41 15.18 57.66
CA VAL A 185 -40.88 15.02 57.58
C VAL A 185 -41.54 16.04 58.49
#